data_AF-A0ABD2G6U4-F1
#
_entry.id   AF-A0ABD2G6U4-F1
#
_cell.length_a   1.000
_cell.length_b   1.000
_cell.length_c   1.000
_cell.angle_alpha   90.00
_cell.angle_beta   90.00
_cell.angle_gamma   90.00
#
_symmetry.space_group_name_H-M   'P 1'
#
loop_
_entity.id
_entity.type
_entity.pdbx_description
1 polymer ?
#
loop_
_entity_poly.entity_id
_entity_poly.type
_entity_poly.pdbx_seq_one_letter_code
_entity_poly.pdbx_strand_id
1 'polypeptide(L)'
;MGHRHDDICGLLLHYLKEEHKVKKGRELEGTKWSVGSLRATEIPQQKNGSDCGVFACKYADYIAKGSPLTFKQCHMPIFRKVMIWEILNQKLL
;
A
#
# COMPACT_ATOMS: atom_id res chain seq x y z
N MET A 1 3.57 -12.44 -9.87
CA MET A 1 3.21 -11.44 -8.84
C MET A 1 1.75 -11.60 -8.46
N GLY A 2 1.32 -10.98 -7.36
CA GLY A 2 -0.07 -11.07 -6.89
C GLY A 2 -0.29 -12.12 -5.81
N HIS A 3 0.71 -12.36 -4.95
CA HIS A 3 0.53 -13.20 -3.77
C HIS A 3 -0.50 -12.58 -2.83
N ARG A 4 -1.30 -13.44 -2.19
CA ARG A 4 -2.23 -13.04 -1.14
C ARG A 4 -1.59 -13.34 0.20
N HIS A 5 -1.57 -12.34 1.07
CA HIS A 5 -0.99 -12.41 2.40
C HIS A 5 -2.03 -11.97 3.43
N ASP A 6 -3.16 -12.68 3.44
CA ASP A 6 -4.27 -12.39 4.36
C ASP A 6 -3.83 -12.57 5.84
N ASP A 7 -2.82 -13.40 6.07
CA ASP A 7 -2.13 -13.58 7.35
C ASP A 7 -1.49 -12.28 7.86
N ILE A 8 -0.84 -11.50 6.97
CA ILE A 8 -0.26 -10.20 7.32
C ILE A 8 -1.35 -9.23 7.75
N CYS A 9 -2.47 -9.21 7.04
CA CYS A 9 -3.59 -8.33 7.39
C CYS A 9 -4.17 -8.70 8.78
N GLY A 10 -4.28 -10.00 9.09
CA GLY A 10 -4.67 -10.48 10.41
C GLY A 10 -3.69 -10.05 11.52
N LEU A 11 -2.39 -10.16 11.26
CA LEU A 11 -1.34 -9.75 12.19
C LEU A 11 -1.37 -8.24 12.46
N LEU A 12 -1.59 -7.41 11.43
CA LEU A 12 -1.72 -5.97 11.58
C LEU A 12 -2.97 -5.59 12.39
N LEU A 13 -4.11 -6.25 12.18
CA LEU A 13 -5.30 -6.01 13.00
C LEU A 13 -5.05 -6.42 14.47
N HIS A 14 -4.33 -7.52 14.70
CA HIS A 14 -3.94 -7.92 16.05
C HIS A 14 -3.06 -6.85 16.71
N TYR A 15 -2.03 -6.35 16.01
CA TYR A 15 -1.21 -5.25 16.51
C TYR A 15 -2.06 -4.02 16.88
N LEU A 16 -3.01 -3.62 16.03
CA LEU A 16 -3.90 -2.49 16.31
C LEU A 16 -4.77 -2.69 17.55
N LYS A 17 -5.24 -3.93 17.82
CA LYS A 17 -6.00 -4.25 19.04
C LYS A 17 -5.15 -4.07 20.29
N GLU A 18 -3.96 -4.64 20.29
CA GLU A 18 -3.02 -4.55 21.42
C GLU A 18 -2.60 -3.09 21.68
N GLU A 19 -2.25 -2.35 20.62
CA GLU A 19 -1.86 -0.95 20.72
C GLU A 19 -3.03 -0.09 21.23
N HIS A 20 -4.27 -0.34 20.78
CA HIS A 20 -5.45 0.38 21.27
C HIS A 20 -5.69 0.12 22.76
N LYS A 21 -5.54 -1.12 23.20
CA LYS A 21 -5.70 -1.49 24.61
C LYS A 21 -4.68 -0.79 25.50
N VAL A 22 -3.41 -0.79 25.09
CA VAL A 22 -2.33 -0.10 25.82
C VAL A 22 -2.54 1.41 25.85
N LYS A 23 -2.87 2.04 24.71
CA LYS A 23 -2.91 3.51 24.59
C LYS A 23 -4.23 4.13 25.03
N LYS A 24 -5.34 3.38 24.98
CA LYS A 24 -6.71 3.89 25.25
C LYS A 24 -7.42 3.16 26.39
N GLY A 25 -6.83 2.11 26.95
CA GLY A 25 -7.36 1.38 28.11
C GLY A 25 -8.64 0.59 27.82
N ARG A 26 -8.96 0.34 26.54
CA ARG A 26 -10.15 -0.41 26.12
C ARG A 26 -9.86 -1.23 24.88
N GLU A 27 -10.69 -2.25 24.64
CA GLU A 27 -10.60 -3.11 23.46
C GLU A 27 -10.98 -2.35 22.17
N LEU A 28 -10.28 -2.64 21.07
CA LEU A 28 -10.66 -2.13 19.75
C LEU A 28 -11.88 -2.88 19.24
N GLU A 29 -12.89 -2.15 18.76
CA GLU A 29 -14.12 -2.73 18.24
C GLU A 29 -13.87 -3.41 16.87
N GLY A 30 -13.54 -4.70 16.90
CA GLY A 30 -13.13 -5.45 15.71
C GLY A 30 -14.19 -5.58 14.62
N THR A 31 -15.49 -5.50 14.96
CA THR A 31 -16.61 -5.59 14.01
C THR A 31 -16.66 -4.43 13.01
N LYS A 32 -16.00 -3.31 13.32
CA LYS A 32 -15.91 -2.14 12.44
C LYS A 32 -14.83 -2.27 11.36
N TRP A 33 -14.02 -3.32 11.37
CA TRP A 33 -12.90 -3.50 10.46
C TRP A 33 -13.20 -4.58 9.44
N SER A 34 -12.99 -4.25 8.17
CA SER A 34 -12.84 -5.24 7.10
C SER A 34 -11.35 -5.47 6.84
N VAL A 35 -10.97 -6.73 6.64
CA VAL A 35 -9.58 -7.15 6.46
C VAL A 35 -9.52 -8.04 5.23
N GLY A 36 -8.59 -7.76 4.31
CA GLY A 36 -8.39 -8.61 3.15
C GLY A 36 -7.37 -8.06 2.16
N SER A 37 -6.86 -8.97 1.32
CA SER A 37 -6.01 -8.64 0.19
C SER A 37 -6.84 -8.41 -1.08
N LEU A 38 -6.52 -7.36 -1.84
CA LEU A 38 -7.06 -7.15 -3.19
C LEU A 38 -6.59 -8.26 -4.14
N ARG A 39 -7.46 -8.68 -5.06
CA ARG A 39 -7.16 -9.64 -6.11
C ARG A 39 -6.27 -8.99 -7.18
N ALA A 40 -5.49 -9.81 -7.87
CA ALA A 40 -4.61 -9.35 -8.95
C ALA A 40 -5.36 -8.62 -10.08
N THR A 41 -6.65 -8.90 -10.28
CA THR A 41 -7.52 -8.24 -11.27
C THR A 41 -8.03 -6.88 -10.82
N GLU A 42 -7.96 -6.55 -9.52
CA GLU A 42 -8.50 -5.32 -8.94
C GLU A 42 -7.46 -4.19 -8.90
N ILE A 43 -6.17 -4.51 -9.03
CA ILE A 43 -5.07 -3.54 -8.93
C ILE A 43 -4.03 -3.73 -10.04
N PRO A 44 -3.37 -2.64 -10.49
CA PRO A 44 -2.31 -2.71 -11.50
C PRO A 44 -1.23 -3.72 -11.12
N GLN A 45 -0.91 -4.67 -12.00
CA GLN A 45 0.16 -5.65 -11.76
C GLN A 45 1.47 -5.23 -12.44
N GLN A 46 2.59 -5.42 -11.74
CA GLN A 46 3.90 -5.38 -12.37
C GLN A 46 4.09 -6.59 -13.30
N LYS A 47 4.96 -6.44 -14.30
CA LYS A 47 5.27 -7.46 -15.32
C LYS A 47 6.76 -7.81 -15.39
N ASN A 48 7.57 -7.38 -14.42
CA ASN A 48 9.01 -7.65 -14.33
C ASN A 48 9.48 -7.81 -12.87
N GLY A 49 10.68 -8.34 -12.66
CA GLY A 49 11.23 -8.58 -11.31
C GLY A 49 11.80 -7.35 -10.58
N SER A 50 11.75 -6.15 -11.17
CA SER A 50 12.48 -4.97 -10.65
C SER A 50 11.58 -3.84 -10.16
N ASP A 51 10.32 -3.79 -10.58
CA ASP A 51 9.42 -2.66 -10.31
C ASP A 51 8.59 -2.78 -9.02
N CYS A 52 8.74 -3.84 -8.23
CA CYS A 52 7.92 -4.04 -7.01
C CYS A 52 7.95 -2.84 -6.05
N GLY A 53 9.14 -2.26 -5.82
CA GLY A 53 9.28 -1.06 -5.00
C GLY A 53 8.59 0.17 -5.60
N VAL A 54 8.64 0.34 -6.93
CA VAL A 54 7.97 1.46 -7.61
C VAL A 54 6.46 1.32 -7.48
N PHE A 55 5.92 0.11 -7.70
CA PHE A 55 4.49 -0.16 -7.50
C PHE A 55 4.06 0.09 -6.06
N ALA A 56 4.83 -0.37 -5.07
CA ALA A 56 4.55 -0.11 -3.65
C ALA A 56 4.45 1.39 -3.34
N CYS A 57 5.42 2.19 -3.80
CA CYS A 57 5.38 3.65 -3.62
C CYS A 57 4.18 4.29 -4.32
N LYS A 58 3.85 3.88 -5.55
CA LYS A 58 2.71 4.45 -6.29
C LYS A 58 1.37 4.00 -5.73
N TYR A 59 1.24 2.79 -5.18
CA TYR A 59 0.05 2.42 -4.42
C TYR A 59 -0.12 3.34 -3.21
N ALA A 60 0.94 3.55 -2.42
CA ALA A 60 0.88 4.41 -1.24
C ALA A 60 0.50 5.86 -1.59
N ASP A 61 1.10 6.42 -2.64
CA ASP A 61 0.81 7.79 -3.12
C ASP A 61 -0.66 7.97 -3.51
N TYR A 62 -1.20 7.05 -4.32
CA TYR A 62 -2.59 7.13 -4.75
C TYR A 62 -3.58 6.91 -3.60
N ILE A 63 -3.30 5.95 -2.69
CA ILE A 63 -4.12 5.70 -1.50
C ILE A 63 -4.13 6.92 -0.58
N ALA A 64 -2.96 7.53 -0.33
CA ALA A 64 -2.84 8.72 0.50
C ALA A 64 -3.61 9.92 -0.08
N LYS A 65 -3.68 10.03 -1.41
CA LYS A 65 -4.47 11.04 -2.15
C LYS A 65 -5.95 10.68 -2.30
N GLY A 66 -6.41 9.54 -1.77
CA GLY A 66 -7.79 9.06 -1.96
C GLY A 66 -8.16 8.81 -3.43
N SER A 67 -7.17 8.52 -4.28
CA SER A 67 -7.31 8.42 -5.72
C SER A 67 -7.35 6.97 -6.21
N PRO A 68 -8.13 6.66 -7.27
CA PRO A 68 -8.19 5.30 -7.82
C PRO A 68 -6.87 4.89 -8.48
N LEU A 69 -6.46 3.63 -8.30
CA LEU A 69 -5.20 3.07 -8.82
C LEU A 69 -5.20 2.90 -10.35
N THR A 70 -5.09 4.00 -11.10
CA THR A 70 -5.21 4.03 -12.57
C THR A 70 -3.88 3.90 -13.33
N PHE A 71 -2.75 3.86 -12.62
CA PHE A 71 -1.44 3.74 -13.27
C PHE A 71 -1.20 2.34 -13.85
N LYS A 72 -0.25 2.24 -14.78
CA LYS A 72 0.07 1.01 -15.51
C LYS A 72 1.57 0.76 -15.52
N GLN A 73 1.95 -0.47 -15.85
CA GLN A 73 3.36 -0.88 -16.00
C GLN A 73 4.16 0.02 -16.96
N CYS A 74 3.54 0.57 -18.02
CA CYS A 74 4.22 1.46 -18.95
C CYS A 74 4.65 2.80 -18.32
N HIS A 75 4.10 3.18 -17.15
CA HIS A 75 4.48 4.40 -16.44
C HIS A 75 5.71 4.21 -15.54
N MET A 76 6.17 2.97 -15.27
CA MET A 76 7.28 2.73 -14.35
C MET A 76 8.58 3.45 -14.74
N PRO A 77 8.99 3.52 -16.03
CA PRO A 77 10.19 4.26 -16.41
C PRO A 77 10.12 5.75 -16.06
N ILE A 78 8.96 6.40 -16.25
CA ILE A 78 8.80 7.81 -15.88
C ILE A 78 8.70 7.99 -14.37
N PHE A 79 7.99 7.11 -13.66
CA PHE A 79 7.92 7.17 -12.20
C PHE A 79 9.29 7.01 -11.55
N ARG A 80 10.17 6.17 -12.08
CA ARG A 80 11.56 6.08 -11.59
C ARG A 80 12.30 7.41 -11.70
N LYS A 81 12.18 8.10 -12.83
CA LYS A 81 12.79 9.43 -13.04
C LYS A 81 12.18 10.48 -12.11
N VAL A 82 10.85 10.46 -11.95
CA VAL A 82 10.13 11.34 -11.03
C VAL A 82 10.60 11.12 -9.60
N MET A 83 10.65 9.88 -9.12
CA MET A 83 11.12 9.58 -7.76
C MET A 83 12.56 10.04 -7.51
N ILE A 84 13.48 9.92 -8.49
CA ILE A 84 14.83 10.47 -8.36
C ILE A 84 14.76 11.99 -8.11
N TRP A 85 13.95 12.71 -8.90
CA TRP A 85 13.76 14.14 -8.72
C TRP A 85 13.10 14.46 -7.37
N GLU A 86 12.04 13.74 -6.98
CA GLU A 86 11.31 13.95 -5.73
C GLU A 86 12.21 13.75 -4.51
N ILE A 87 13.08 12.74 -4.54
CA ILE A 87 14.05 12.46 -3.48
C ILE A 87 15.09 13.58 -3.39
N LEU A 88 15.70 13.97 -4.52
CA LEU A 88 16.73 15.02 -4.54
C LEU A 88 16.19 16.38 -4.08
N ASN A 89 14.93 16.67 -4.38
CA ASN A 89 14.29 17.95 -4.06
C ASN A 89 13.42 17.91 -2.79
N GLN A 90 13.31 16.75 -2.14
CA GLN A 90 12.45 16.53 -0.96
C GLN A 90 11.01 17.02 -1.16
N LYS A 91 10.49 16.87 -2.38
CA LYS A 91 9.18 17.38 -2.79
C LYS A 91 8.51 16.41 -3.74
N LEU A 92 7.33 15.92 -3.36
CA LEU A 92 6.47 15.14 -4.24
C LEU A 92 5.80 16.04 -5.29
N LEU A 93 5.67 15.53 -6.51
CA LEU A 93 4.99 16.21 -7.62
C LEU A 93 3.49 15.90 -7.69
#